data_AF-S8CJI9-F1
#
_entry.id   AF-S8CJI9-F1
#
_cell.length_a   1.000
_cell.length_b   1.000
_cell.length_c   1.000
_cell.angle_alpha   90.00
_cell.angle_beta   90.00
_cell.angle_gamma   90.00
#
_symmetry.space_group_name_H-M   'P 1'
#
loop_
_entity.id
_entity.type
_entity.pdbx_description
1 polymer ?
#
loop_
_entity_poly.entity_id
_entity_poly.type
_entity_poly.pdbx_seq_one_letter_code
_entity_poly.pdbx_strand_id
1 'polypeptide(L)'
;QSLKLNFVRNAAIVNLKSFDSKSVHIDMFGCENVSVSHVRLSAPESSPNTDGIRIGNSNRVYISRSVISTGDDCIGILTGSRKIHVSGVVCGPGHGISIGSIGWSKRFEFVKGVRVANSRFVGTANGVRIKTWADAAYSRVSNVVFSDLVMEDVANPIIIDQQYCPNGSGCRLGRSLVQIRDVTFRNIYGMSASKSAVTLLCSESLPCRNVKLIDINLAY
;
A
#
# COMPACT_ATOMS: atom_id res chain seq x y z
N GLN A 1 9.04 -19.21 6.20
CA GLN A 1 7.68 -19.45 6.77
C GLN A 1 7.06 -18.10 7.09
N SER A 2 5.73 -17.97 7.05
CA SER A 2 5.02 -16.72 7.36
C SER A 2 4.59 -16.66 8.83
N LEU A 3 4.67 -15.49 9.46
CA LEU A 3 4.00 -15.22 10.73
C LEU A 3 2.56 -14.77 10.45
N LYS A 4 1.57 -15.48 11.00
CA LYS A 4 0.14 -15.18 10.79
C LYS A 4 -0.52 -14.77 12.11
N LEU A 5 -1.16 -13.62 12.12
CA LEU A 5 -1.97 -13.11 13.23
C LEU A 5 -3.42 -13.04 12.76
N ASN A 6 -4.24 -13.95 13.27
CA ASN A 6 -5.67 -14.00 12.97
C ASN A 6 -6.47 -13.66 14.22
N PHE A 7 -7.30 -12.62 14.14
CA PHE A 7 -8.20 -12.19 15.20
C PHE A 7 -7.50 -11.81 16.52
N VAL A 8 -6.26 -11.34 16.42
CA VAL A 8 -5.44 -10.95 17.58
C VAL A 8 -5.79 -9.54 18.04
N ARG A 9 -5.85 -9.35 19.37
CA ARG A 9 -6.08 -8.05 20.01
C ARG A 9 -4.91 -7.67 20.92
N ASN A 10 -4.55 -6.39 20.95
CA ASN A 10 -3.58 -5.83 21.90
C ASN A 10 -2.22 -6.56 21.88
N ALA A 11 -1.60 -6.62 20.70
CA ALA A 11 -0.33 -7.33 20.52
C ALA A 11 0.79 -6.41 20.01
N ALA A 12 2.02 -6.78 20.32
CA ALA A 12 3.21 -6.12 19.82
C ALA A 12 4.18 -7.13 19.19
N ILE A 13 4.66 -6.82 17.99
CA ILE A 13 5.75 -7.53 17.32
C ILE A 13 6.94 -6.56 17.29
N VAL A 14 8.05 -6.94 17.94
CA VAL A 14 9.21 -6.06 18.10
C VAL A 14 10.48 -6.83 17.80
N ASN A 15 11.43 -6.23 17.07
CA ASN A 15 12.76 -6.80 16.78
C ASN A 15 12.75 -8.14 16.03
N LEU A 16 11.65 -8.48 15.34
CA LEU A 16 11.55 -9.70 14.55
C LEU A 16 12.38 -9.57 13.27
N LYS A 17 13.12 -10.62 12.94
CA LYS A 17 13.76 -10.79 11.62
C LYS A 17 13.12 -11.95 10.88
N SER A 18 12.83 -11.78 9.59
CA SER A 18 12.29 -12.83 8.74
C SER A 18 12.95 -12.76 7.38
N PHE A 19 13.51 -13.88 6.92
CA PHE A 19 14.25 -14.00 5.68
C PHE A 19 13.60 -15.08 4.79
N ASP A 20 13.54 -14.80 3.50
CA ASP A 20 13.14 -15.72 2.43
C ASP A 20 11.83 -16.44 2.73
N SER A 21 10.79 -15.66 3.06
CA SER A 21 9.46 -16.22 3.19
C SER A 21 9.01 -16.76 1.83
N LYS A 22 8.38 -17.95 1.83
CA LYS A 22 7.83 -18.59 0.61
C LYS A 22 6.60 -17.83 0.05
N SER A 23 6.14 -16.81 0.76
CA SER A 23 5.03 -15.91 0.43
C SER A 23 5.14 -14.71 1.38
N VAL A 24 4.04 -14.17 1.89
CA VAL A 24 3.99 -13.06 2.85
C VAL A 24 4.88 -13.30 4.07
N HIS A 25 5.57 -12.29 4.60
CA HIS A 25 6.35 -12.40 5.84
C HIS A 25 5.45 -12.30 7.08
N ILE A 26 4.63 -11.25 7.18
CA ILE A 26 3.66 -11.04 8.27
C ILE A 26 2.26 -10.87 7.68
N ASP A 27 1.34 -11.77 8.03
CA ASP A 27 -0.07 -11.72 7.63
C ASP A 27 -0.94 -11.34 8.83
N MET A 28 -1.70 -10.26 8.73
CA MET A 28 -2.58 -9.78 9.78
C MET A 28 -4.02 -9.74 9.27
N PHE A 29 -4.89 -10.56 9.86
CA PHE A 29 -6.31 -10.59 9.51
C PHE A 29 -7.18 -10.44 10.75
N GLY A 30 -8.18 -9.55 10.71
CA GLY A 30 -9.12 -9.40 11.83
C GLY A 30 -8.50 -8.83 13.11
N CYS A 31 -7.33 -8.21 13.02
CA CYS A 31 -6.57 -7.76 14.19
C CYS A 31 -7.06 -6.42 14.72
N GLU A 32 -6.90 -6.18 16.03
CA GLU A 32 -7.27 -4.93 16.67
C GLU A 32 -6.19 -4.44 17.64
N ASN A 33 -5.75 -3.19 17.49
CA ASN A 33 -4.74 -2.58 18.34
C ASN A 33 -3.43 -3.40 18.35
N VAL A 34 -2.79 -3.51 17.19
CA VAL A 34 -1.54 -4.25 17.03
C VAL A 34 -0.42 -3.31 16.57
N SER A 35 0.74 -3.38 17.22
CA SER A 35 1.93 -2.64 16.83
C SER A 35 3.02 -3.56 16.29
N VAL A 36 3.63 -3.19 15.17
CA VAL A 36 4.81 -3.84 14.59
C VAL A 36 5.94 -2.82 14.54
N SER A 37 7.08 -3.10 15.17
CA SER A 37 8.20 -2.16 15.15
C SER A 37 9.57 -2.81 15.13
N HIS A 38 10.56 -2.12 14.55
CA HIS A 38 11.95 -2.60 14.49
C HIS A 38 12.07 -3.97 13.82
N VAL A 39 11.19 -4.28 12.87
CA VAL A 39 11.28 -5.54 12.14
C VAL A 39 12.18 -5.40 10.92
N ARG A 40 12.87 -6.48 10.58
CA ARG A 40 13.64 -6.60 9.35
C ARG A 40 13.12 -7.78 8.54
N LEU A 41 12.49 -7.49 7.42
CA LEU A 41 11.88 -8.49 6.54
C LEU A 41 12.62 -8.45 5.20
N SER A 42 13.09 -9.59 4.72
CA SER A 42 13.71 -9.64 3.41
C SER A 42 13.45 -10.91 2.61
N ALA A 43 13.22 -10.75 1.33
CA ALA A 43 13.21 -11.80 0.30
C ALA A 43 13.84 -11.24 -0.98
N PRO A 44 14.30 -12.09 -1.92
CA PRO A 44 14.83 -11.63 -3.20
C PRO A 44 13.79 -10.82 -3.99
N GLU A 45 14.23 -9.78 -4.68
CA GLU A 45 13.37 -8.93 -5.53
C GLU A 45 12.62 -9.75 -6.60
N SER A 46 13.26 -10.79 -7.13
CA SER A 46 12.66 -11.70 -8.10
C SER A 46 11.67 -12.70 -7.51
N SER A 47 11.43 -12.68 -6.19
CA SER A 47 10.56 -13.64 -5.50
C SER A 47 9.12 -13.13 -5.44
N PRO A 48 8.21 -13.63 -6.31
CA PRO A 48 6.86 -13.09 -6.42
C PRO A 48 6.05 -13.32 -5.14
N ASN A 49 5.16 -12.38 -4.82
CA ASN A 49 4.17 -12.50 -3.74
C ASN A 49 4.77 -12.72 -2.35
N THR A 50 5.96 -12.16 -2.13
CA THR A 50 6.68 -12.15 -0.85
C THR A 50 6.37 -10.91 -0.02
N ASP A 51 5.12 -10.44 0.01
CA ASP A 51 4.78 -9.17 0.64
C ASP A 51 5.31 -9.09 2.09
N GLY A 52 5.81 -7.92 2.48
CA GLY A 52 6.38 -7.73 3.82
C GLY A 52 5.32 -7.86 4.90
N ILE A 53 4.38 -6.91 4.94
CA ILE A 53 3.26 -6.94 5.89
C ILE A 53 1.95 -6.79 5.14
N ARG A 54 1.08 -7.80 5.26
CA ARG A 54 -0.28 -7.75 4.71
C ARG A 54 -1.29 -7.55 5.82
N ILE A 55 -2.17 -6.57 5.65
CA ILE A 55 -3.20 -6.20 6.63
C ILE A 55 -4.58 -6.29 5.99
N GLY A 56 -5.42 -7.20 6.46
CA GLY A 56 -6.81 -7.34 6.07
C GLY A 56 -7.77 -7.24 7.25
N ASN A 57 -8.94 -6.65 7.04
CA ASN A 57 -10.02 -6.59 8.02
C ASN A 57 -9.59 -6.16 9.44
N SER A 58 -8.62 -5.25 9.56
CA SER A 58 -7.97 -4.92 10.84
C SER A 58 -8.17 -3.47 11.25
N ASN A 59 -8.12 -3.19 12.55
CA ASN A 59 -8.40 -1.87 13.12
C ASN A 59 -7.27 -1.41 14.05
N ARG A 60 -6.78 -0.17 13.91
CA ARG A 60 -5.70 0.38 14.76
C ARG A 60 -4.44 -0.48 14.66
N VAL A 61 -3.84 -0.54 13.47
CA VAL A 61 -2.53 -1.18 13.26
C VAL A 61 -1.48 -0.10 13.10
N TYR A 62 -0.38 -0.24 13.84
CA TYR A 62 0.74 0.70 13.83
C TYR A 62 2.02 -0.01 13.40
N ILE A 63 2.63 0.42 12.30
CA ILE A 63 3.90 -0.12 11.80
C ILE A 63 4.94 0.98 11.90
N SER A 64 6.08 0.73 12.54
CA SER A 64 7.12 1.76 12.66
C SER A 64 8.56 1.29 12.70
N ARG A 65 9.49 2.13 12.22
CA ARG A 65 10.95 1.91 12.33
C ARG A 65 11.38 0.53 11.81
N SER A 66 10.93 0.17 10.62
CA SER A 66 11.13 -1.18 10.05
C SER A 66 11.83 -1.10 8.70
N VAL A 67 12.56 -2.16 8.35
CA VAL A 67 13.23 -2.29 7.05
C VAL A 67 12.63 -3.49 6.32
N ILE A 68 12.07 -3.25 5.14
CA ILE A 68 11.36 -4.26 4.36
C ILE A 68 11.87 -4.22 2.92
N SER A 69 12.40 -5.35 2.46
CA SER A 69 12.96 -5.53 1.11
C SER A 69 12.43 -6.84 0.54
N THR A 70 11.47 -6.80 -0.38
CA THR A 70 10.79 -8.02 -0.85
C THR A 70 10.60 -7.99 -2.36
N GLY A 71 10.06 -9.06 -2.95
CA GLY A 71 9.70 -9.10 -4.37
C GLY A 71 8.26 -8.68 -4.66
N ASP A 72 7.52 -8.16 -3.67
CA ASP A 72 6.15 -7.67 -3.85
C ASP A 72 5.87 -6.46 -2.93
N ASP A 73 4.62 -6.20 -2.57
CA ASP A 73 4.25 -5.09 -1.70
C ASP A 73 5.01 -5.14 -0.38
N CYS A 74 5.67 -4.04 -0.05
CA CYS A 74 6.35 -3.86 1.23
C CYS A 74 5.33 -3.84 2.37
N ILE A 75 4.22 -3.12 2.16
CA ILE A 75 3.03 -3.20 3.01
C ILE A 75 1.79 -3.19 2.10
N GLY A 76 0.96 -4.23 2.20
CA GLY A 76 -0.33 -4.34 1.51
C GLY A 76 -1.50 -4.14 2.47
N ILE A 77 -2.34 -3.13 2.23
CA ILE A 77 -3.51 -2.79 3.05
C ILE A 77 -4.79 -3.15 2.29
N LEU A 78 -5.42 -4.24 2.71
CA LEU A 78 -6.60 -4.83 2.07
C LEU A 78 -7.90 -4.37 2.72
N THR A 79 -9.01 -4.71 2.07
CA THR A 79 -10.38 -4.39 2.47
C THR A 79 -10.70 -4.74 3.93
N GLY A 80 -11.63 -3.99 4.53
CA GLY A 80 -12.06 -4.07 5.92
C GLY A 80 -11.12 -3.34 6.89
N SER A 81 -9.97 -2.85 6.41
CA SER A 81 -8.95 -2.22 7.25
C SER A 81 -9.24 -0.75 7.54
N ARG A 82 -9.02 -0.33 8.79
CA ARG A 82 -9.20 1.07 9.21
C ARG A 82 -8.21 1.53 10.28
N LYS A 83 -7.89 2.82 10.29
CA LYS A 83 -6.94 3.44 11.24
C LYS A 83 -5.57 2.72 11.20
N ILE A 84 -4.97 2.71 10.01
CA ILE A 84 -3.64 2.12 9.78
C ILE A 84 -2.62 3.25 9.77
N HIS A 85 -1.57 3.11 10.56
CA HIS A 85 -0.51 4.10 10.70
C HIS A 85 0.84 3.45 10.40
N VAL A 86 1.57 3.98 9.43
CA VAL A 86 2.89 3.52 9.04
C VAL A 86 3.85 4.70 9.16
N SER A 87 4.98 4.53 9.88
CA SER A 87 5.98 5.59 9.92
C SER A 87 7.42 5.14 10.15
N GLY A 88 8.39 5.78 9.50
CA GLY A 88 9.80 5.40 9.66
C GLY A 88 10.10 4.05 9.01
N VAL A 89 9.46 3.72 7.88
CA VAL A 89 9.72 2.48 7.16
C VAL A 89 10.67 2.74 6.01
N VAL A 90 11.71 1.92 5.90
CA VAL A 90 12.55 1.83 4.70
C VAL A 90 12.05 0.65 3.88
N CYS A 91 11.70 0.94 2.64
CA CYS A 91 10.92 0.07 1.79
C CYS A 91 11.65 -0.08 0.46
N GLY A 92 12.14 -1.28 0.14
CA GLY A 92 12.83 -1.48 -1.12
C GLY A 92 13.98 -2.47 -1.10
N PRO A 93 14.16 -3.24 -2.19
CA PRO A 93 13.30 -3.34 -3.39
C PRO A 93 11.88 -3.89 -3.10
N GLY A 94 11.01 -3.88 -4.11
CA GLY A 94 9.63 -4.38 -4.05
C GLY A 94 8.59 -3.46 -4.72
N HIS A 95 7.30 -3.63 -4.40
CA HIS A 95 6.19 -2.90 -5.03
C HIS A 95 5.68 -1.68 -4.25
N GLY A 96 6.36 -1.30 -3.16
CA GLY A 96 6.02 -0.14 -2.35
C GLY A 96 4.91 -0.40 -1.33
N ILE A 97 4.28 0.67 -0.85
CA ILE A 97 3.17 0.61 0.10
C ILE A 97 1.85 0.79 -0.66
N SER A 98 1.05 -0.26 -0.66
CA SER A 98 -0.16 -0.36 -1.48
C SER A 98 -1.43 -0.45 -0.63
N ILE A 99 -2.43 0.36 -0.97
CA ILE A 99 -3.83 0.17 -0.57
C ILE A 99 -4.52 -0.60 -1.69
N GLY A 100 -5.06 -1.77 -1.36
CA GLY A 100 -5.76 -2.66 -2.29
C GLY A 100 -4.94 -3.89 -2.71
N SER A 101 -5.41 -4.67 -3.69
CA SER A 101 -6.53 -4.30 -4.57
C SER A 101 -7.88 -4.30 -3.86
N ILE A 102 -8.70 -3.29 -4.18
CA ILE A 102 -10.08 -3.13 -3.67
C ILE A 102 -11.07 -3.36 -4.81
N GLY A 103 -12.18 -4.03 -4.51
CA GLY A 103 -13.28 -4.27 -5.44
C GLY A 103 -13.16 -5.55 -6.25
N TRP A 104 -12.38 -6.54 -5.77
CA TRP A 104 -12.34 -7.88 -6.37
C TRP A 104 -13.68 -8.59 -6.17
N SER A 105 -14.23 -8.52 -4.96
CA SER A 105 -15.53 -9.10 -4.69
C SER A 105 -16.64 -8.19 -5.21
N LYS A 106 -17.81 -8.77 -5.48
CA LYS A 106 -19.03 -8.01 -5.78
C LYS A 106 -19.71 -7.45 -4.51
N ARG A 107 -19.07 -7.59 -3.33
CA ARG A 107 -19.56 -7.03 -2.06
C ARG A 107 -18.95 -5.65 -1.84
N PHE A 108 -19.57 -4.87 -0.95
CA PHE A 108 -19.01 -3.60 -0.53
C PHE A 108 -17.68 -3.82 0.21
N GLU A 109 -16.63 -3.22 -0.31
CA GLU A 109 -15.29 -3.22 0.28
C GLU A 109 -14.90 -1.81 0.71
N PHE A 110 -14.04 -1.72 1.73
CA PHE A 110 -13.54 -0.43 2.15
C PHE A 110 -12.15 -0.46 2.77
N VAL A 111 -11.44 0.65 2.63
CA VAL A 111 -10.29 1.02 3.47
C VAL A 111 -10.47 2.46 3.92
N LYS A 112 -10.25 2.73 5.22
CA LYS A 112 -10.48 4.07 5.79
C LYS A 112 -9.43 4.49 6.80
N GLY A 113 -8.89 5.70 6.66
CA GLY A 113 -8.00 6.26 7.68
C GLY A 113 -6.63 5.58 7.63
N VAL A 114 -5.92 5.76 6.52
CA VAL A 114 -4.55 5.28 6.36
C VAL A 114 -3.62 6.50 6.42
N ARG A 115 -2.56 6.41 7.22
CA ARG A 115 -1.50 7.42 7.27
C ARG A 115 -0.15 6.73 7.08
N VAL A 116 0.61 7.16 6.09
CA VAL A 116 1.99 6.73 5.85
C VAL A 116 2.85 7.98 5.92
N ALA A 117 3.84 8.01 6.82
CA ALA A 117 4.63 9.20 7.05
C ALA A 117 6.11 8.93 7.36
N ASN A 118 7.02 9.83 6.99
CA ASN A 118 8.44 9.73 7.33
C ASN A 118 9.07 8.42 6.86
N SER A 119 8.85 8.02 5.61
CA SER A 119 9.31 6.74 5.07
C SER A 119 10.12 6.94 3.80
N ARG A 120 11.02 5.99 3.52
CA ARG A 120 11.93 6.03 2.36
C ARG A 120 11.67 4.82 1.47
N PHE A 121 11.60 5.06 0.17
CA PHE A 121 11.40 4.05 -0.87
C PHE A 121 12.66 3.99 -1.75
N VAL A 122 13.25 2.80 -1.89
CA VAL A 122 14.56 2.62 -2.55
C VAL A 122 14.45 1.54 -3.62
N GLY A 123 14.62 1.90 -4.89
CA GLY A 123 14.59 0.94 -6.01
C GLY A 123 13.28 0.16 -6.12
N THR A 124 12.17 0.71 -5.62
CA THR A 124 10.86 0.05 -5.69
C THR A 124 10.15 0.33 -7.01
N ALA A 125 9.35 -0.62 -7.48
CA ALA A 125 8.49 -0.43 -8.65
C ALA A 125 7.44 0.69 -8.45
N ASN A 126 6.95 0.86 -7.22
CA ASN A 126 6.05 1.96 -6.85
C ASN A 126 6.45 2.52 -5.50
N GLY A 127 6.16 3.81 -5.25
CA GLY A 127 6.27 4.39 -3.92
C GLY A 127 4.99 4.11 -3.13
N VAL A 128 4.04 5.03 -3.22
CA VAL A 128 2.71 4.90 -2.61
C VAL A 128 1.64 4.67 -3.66
N ARG A 129 0.84 3.63 -3.45
CA ARG A 129 -0.12 3.13 -4.44
C ARG A 129 -1.52 2.94 -3.86
N ILE A 130 -2.54 3.35 -4.60
CA ILE A 130 -3.93 2.92 -4.39
C ILE A 130 -4.37 2.17 -5.64
N LYS A 131 -4.71 0.89 -5.54
CA LYS A 131 -5.13 0.04 -6.66
C LYS A 131 -6.55 -0.48 -6.45
N THR A 132 -7.44 -0.30 -7.43
CA THR A 132 -8.82 -0.79 -7.41
C THR A 132 -9.15 -1.49 -8.72
N TRP A 133 -9.92 -2.57 -8.65
CA TRP A 133 -10.30 -3.34 -9.83
C TRP A 133 -11.07 -2.48 -10.84
N ALA A 134 -10.77 -2.68 -12.13
CA ALA A 134 -11.34 -1.88 -13.20
C ALA A 134 -12.87 -2.01 -13.35
N ASP A 135 -13.44 -3.17 -12.99
CA ASP A 135 -14.88 -3.46 -12.96
C ASP A 135 -15.39 -3.72 -11.53
N ALA A 136 -14.87 -2.95 -10.58
CA ALA A 136 -15.24 -3.05 -9.17
C ALA A 136 -16.70 -2.64 -8.93
N ALA A 137 -17.38 -3.40 -8.06
CA ALA A 137 -18.65 -2.99 -7.48
C ALA A 137 -18.48 -1.80 -6.52
N TYR A 138 -19.59 -1.16 -6.14
CA TYR A 138 -19.58 0.00 -5.26
C TYR A 138 -18.80 -0.29 -3.96
N SER A 139 -17.73 0.48 -3.74
CA SER A 139 -16.77 0.33 -2.64
C SER A 139 -16.13 1.68 -2.31
N ARG A 140 -15.29 1.75 -1.27
CA ARG A 140 -14.73 3.04 -0.85
C ARG A 140 -13.31 2.99 -0.27
N VAL A 141 -12.44 3.86 -0.77
CA VAL A 141 -11.16 4.21 -0.12
C VAL A 141 -11.26 5.67 0.33
N SER A 142 -11.03 5.94 1.60
CA SER A 142 -11.20 7.31 2.12
C SER A 142 -10.28 7.69 3.27
N ASN A 143 -10.02 8.99 3.41
CA ASN A 143 -9.19 9.58 4.46
C ASN A 143 -7.79 8.96 4.46
N VAL A 144 -7.05 9.15 3.36
CA VAL A 144 -5.70 8.63 3.17
C VAL A 144 -4.71 9.79 3.15
N VAL A 145 -3.62 9.67 3.90
CA VAL A 145 -2.53 10.66 3.89
C VAL A 145 -1.21 9.95 3.70
N PHE A 146 -0.49 10.35 2.66
CA PHE A 146 0.90 10.01 2.41
C PHE A 146 1.70 11.29 2.60
N SER A 147 2.62 11.33 3.58
CA SER A 147 3.40 12.54 3.80
C SER A 147 4.85 12.33 4.18
N ASP A 148 5.71 13.30 3.86
CA ASP A 148 7.10 13.31 4.30
C ASP A 148 7.81 12.03 3.82
N LEU A 149 7.77 11.81 2.49
CA LEU A 149 8.27 10.59 1.85
C LEU A 149 9.46 10.88 0.96
N VAL A 150 10.49 10.03 1.06
CA VAL A 150 11.69 10.09 0.24
C VAL A 150 11.65 8.99 -0.81
N MET A 151 11.83 9.34 -2.06
CA MET A 151 11.88 8.43 -3.20
C MET A 151 13.32 8.36 -3.74
N GLU A 152 13.84 7.16 -3.94
CA GLU A 152 15.16 6.94 -4.52
C GLU A 152 15.05 5.87 -5.60
N ASP A 153 15.20 6.27 -6.85
CA ASP A 153 15.08 5.41 -8.02
C ASP A 153 13.75 4.63 -8.04
N VAL A 154 12.66 5.29 -7.69
CA VAL A 154 11.33 4.66 -7.64
C VAL A 154 10.63 4.80 -8.99
N ALA A 155 10.24 3.69 -9.62
CA ALA A 155 9.69 3.75 -10.98
C ALA A 155 8.33 4.47 -11.06
N ASN A 156 7.42 4.24 -10.11
CA ASN A 156 6.13 4.93 -10.02
C ASN A 156 5.92 5.52 -8.60
N PRO A 157 6.51 6.69 -8.29
CA PRO A 157 6.49 7.26 -6.95
C PRO A 157 5.09 7.43 -6.34
N ILE A 158 4.16 7.99 -7.11
CA ILE A 158 2.78 8.22 -6.67
C ILE A 158 1.82 7.66 -7.72
N ILE A 159 0.98 6.70 -7.31
CA ILE A 159 0.01 6.10 -8.22
C ILE A 159 -1.37 5.87 -7.59
N ILE A 160 -2.41 6.31 -8.31
CA ILE A 160 -3.78 5.84 -8.15
C ILE A 160 -4.14 5.10 -9.43
N ASP A 161 -4.48 3.83 -9.31
CA ASP A 161 -4.84 2.95 -10.42
C ASP A 161 -6.24 2.36 -10.20
N GLN A 162 -7.25 2.95 -10.82
CA GLN A 162 -8.61 2.39 -10.88
C GLN A 162 -8.87 1.52 -12.11
N GLN A 163 -7.82 1.16 -12.86
CA GLN A 163 -7.87 0.32 -14.05
C GLN A 163 -7.20 -1.05 -13.81
N TYR A 164 -6.88 -1.37 -12.56
CA TYR A 164 -6.16 -2.58 -12.19
C TYR A 164 -6.88 -3.85 -12.69
N CYS A 165 -6.19 -4.61 -13.54
CA CYS A 165 -6.67 -5.87 -14.12
C CYS A 165 -5.48 -6.84 -14.32
N PRO A 166 -5.01 -7.52 -13.26
CA PRO A 166 -3.73 -8.23 -13.26
C PRO A 166 -3.65 -9.40 -14.26
N ASN A 167 -4.79 -10.01 -14.62
CA ASN A 167 -4.82 -11.13 -15.57
C ASN A 167 -5.25 -10.72 -16.99
N GLY A 168 -5.44 -9.42 -17.26
CA GLY A 168 -5.81 -8.85 -18.56
C GLY A 168 -7.16 -9.30 -19.14
N SER A 169 -7.86 -10.24 -18.50
CA SER A 169 -9.12 -10.83 -18.96
C SER A 169 -10.25 -10.61 -17.95
N GLY A 170 -11.47 -10.41 -18.45
CA GLY A 170 -12.67 -10.30 -17.63
C GLY A 170 -12.91 -8.94 -16.96
N CYS A 171 -12.08 -7.92 -17.25
CA CYS A 171 -12.28 -6.57 -16.72
C CYS A 171 -12.80 -5.62 -17.81
N ARG A 172 -13.79 -4.80 -17.47
CA ARG A 172 -14.20 -3.65 -18.28
C ARG A 172 -13.51 -2.40 -17.75
N LEU A 173 -12.54 -1.89 -18.51
CA LEU A 173 -11.76 -0.72 -18.10
C LEU A 173 -12.65 0.52 -17.91
N GLY A 174 -12.22 1.43 -17.03
CA GLY A 174 -12.90 2.71 -16.78
C GLY A 174 -14.17 2.65 -15.93
N ARG A 175 -14.65 1.46 -15.54
CA ARG A 175 -15.95 1.27 -14.86
C ARG A 175 -15.89 1.12 -13.35
N SER A 176 -14.72 1.32 -12.73
CA SER A 176 -14.54 1.06 -11.31
C SER A 176 -15.47 1.93 -10.46
N LEU A 177 -16.36 1.32 -9.69
CA LEU A 177 -17.28 2.03 -8.79
C LEU A 177 -16.70 2.18 -7.37
N VAL A 178 -15.37 2.14 -7.23
CA VAL A 178 -14.73 2.45 -5.95
C VAL A 178 -14.59 3.97 -5.82
N GLN A 179 -15.32 4.58 -4.89
CA GLN A 179 -15.11 5.99 -4.59
C GLN A 179 -13.80 6.15 -3.82
N ILE A 180 -12.77 6.67 -4.49
CA ILE A 180 -11.57 7.19 -3.85
C ILE A 180 -11.83 8.65 -3.47
N ARG A 181 -11.71 8.99 -2.19
CA ARG A 181 -11.87 10.37 -1.75
C ARG A 181 -11.01 10.78 -0.57
N ASP A 182 -10.77 12.07 -0.45
CA ASP A 182 -10.04 12.67 0.69
C ASP A 182 -8.65 12.02 0.83
N VAL A 183 -7.88 12.08 -0.26
CA VAL A 183 -6.51 11.56 -0.36
C VAL A 183 -5.56 12.74 -0.43
N THR A 184 -4.55 12.77 0.43
CA THR A 184 -3.52 13.81 0.43
C THR A 184 -2.15 13.18 0.27
N PHE A 185 -1.42 13.63 -0.73
CA PHE A 185 0.00 13.44 -0.91
C PHE A 185 0.69 14.75 -0.56
N ARG A 186 1.59 14.75 0.42
CA ARG A 186 2.21 15.98 0.94
C ARG A 186 3.69 15.81 1.18
N ASN A 187 4.53 16.74 0.73
CA ASN A 187 5.96 16.73 1.01
C ASN A 187 6.62 15.39 0.59
N ILE A 188 6.56 15.10 -0.72
CA ILE A 188 7.14 13.89 -1.31
C ILE A 188 8.24 14.33 -2.25
N TYR A 189 9.47 13.87 -2.00
CA TYR A 189 10.64 14.35 -2.72
C TYR A 189 11.66 13.25 -3.02
N GLY A 190 12.59 13.55 -3.94
CA GLY A 190 13.69 12.66 -4.31
C GLY A 190 13.72 12.36 -5.80
N MET A 191 14.04 11.12 -6.18
CA MET A 191 14.30 10.72 -7.56
C MET A 191 13.34 9.62 -8.02
N SER A 192 12.69 9.87 -9.14
CA SER A 192 11.89 8.91 -9.90
C SER A 192 12.80 8.16 -10.86
N ALA A 193 12.57 6.86 -11.03
CA ALA A 193 13.20 6.06 -12.08
C ALA A 193 12.40 6.06 -13.39
N SER A 194 11.29 6.80 -13.47
CA SER A 194 10.55 7.05 -14.72
C SER A 194 10.16 8.53 -14.91
N LYS A 195 9.93 8.94 -16.15
CA LYS A 195 9.49 10.32 -16.48
C LYS A 195 8.13 10.68 -15.84
N SER A 196 7.28 9.68 -15.62
CA SER A 196 5.95 9.87 -15.03
C SER A 196 5.99 9.60 -13.53
N ALA A 197 6.39 10.62 -12.77
CA ALA A 197 6.51 10.51 -11.31
C ALA A 197 5.15 10.38 -10.58
N VAL A 198 4.07 10.90 -11.20
CA VAL A 198 2.71 10.89 -10.64
C VAL A 198 1.74 10.40 -11.71
N THR A 199 0.99 9.35 -11.38
CA THR A 199 -0.01 8.74 -12.28
C THR A 199 -1.35 8.59 -11.56
N LEU A 200 -2.39 9.30 -12.00
CA LEU A 200 -3.72 9.28 -11.37
C LEU A 200 -4.77 8.79 -12.38
N LEU A 201 -4.93 7.46 -12.47
CA LEU A 201 -5.89 6.78 -13.33
C LEU A 201 -7.23 6.62 -12.59
N CYS A 202 -7.92 7.72 -12.35
CA CYS A 202 -9.24 7.71 -11.73
C CYS A 202 -10.31 7.21 -12.72
N SER A 203 -11.36 6.55 -12.20
CA SER A 203 -12.45 6.04 -13.04
C SER A 203 -13.31 7.18 -13.58
N GLU A 204 -13.69 7.12 -14.86
CA GLU A 204 -14.66 8.04 -15.45
C GLU A 204 -16.07 7.85 -14.88
N SER A 205 -16.42 6.61 -14.51
CA SER A 205 -17.74 6.28 -13.94
C SER A 205 -17.90 6.77 -12.50
N LEU A 206 -16.80 6.85 -11.74
CA LEU A 206 -16.80 7.41 -10.39
C LEU A 206 -15.46 8.09 -10.08
N PRO A 207 -15.25 9.34 -10.55
CA PRO A 207 -13.97 10.03 -10.41
C PRO A 207 -13.53 10.21 -8.96
N CYS A 208 -12.21 10.25 -8.76
CA CYS A 208 -11.62 10.56 -7.47
C CYS A 208 -12.06 11.96 -6.99
N ARG A 209 -12.32 12.12 -5.69
CA ARG A 209 -12.75 13.40 -5.10
C ARG A 209 -11.76 13.88 -4.04
N ASN A 210 -11.46 15.18 -4.01
CA ASN A 210 -10.56 15.76 -3.00
C ASN A 210 -9.19 15.06 -2.92
N VAL A 211 -8.59 14.75 -4.07
CA VAL A 211 -7.19 14.32 -4.15
C VAL A 211 -6.32 15.56 -4.16
N LYS A 212 -5.37 15.66 -3.22
CA LYS A 212 -4.48 16.80 -3.06
C LYS A 212 -3.03 16.35 -3.24
N LEU A 213 -2.29 17.10 -4.05
CA LEU A 213 -0.84 17.01 -4.21
C LEU A 213 -0.27 18.32 -3.66
N ILE A 214 0.57 18.24 -2.64
CA ILE A 214 1.12 19.40 -1.92
C ILE A 214 2.62 19.17 -1.79
N ASP A 215 3.46 20.10 -2.24
CA ASP A 215 4.92 20.00 -2.12
C ASP A 215 5.48 18.67 -2.67
N ILE A 216 5.23 18.41 -3.96
CA ILE A 216 5.78 17.24 -4.67
C ILE A 216 7.00 17.67 -5.47
N ASN A 217 8.18 17.18 -5.11
CA ASN A 217 9.46 17.56 -5.70
C ASN A 217 10.27 16.31 -6.12
N LEU A 218 9.95 15.76 -7.28
CA LEU A 218 10.56 14.52 -7.80
C LEU A 218 11.35 14.83 -9.06
N ALA A 219 12.65 14.56 -9.03
CA ALA A 219 13.55 14.62 -10.19
C ALA A 219 13.51 13.30 -10.98
N TYR A 220 13.99 13.31 -12.22
CA TYR A 220 14.17 12.16 -13.10
C TYR A 220 15.51 12.26 -13.83
#